data_AF-A0A1V6TI26-F1
#
_entry.id   AF-A0A1V6TI26-F1
#
_cell.length_a   1.000
_cell.length_b   1.000
_cell.length_c   1.000
_cell.angle_alpha   90.00
_cell.angle_beta   90.00
_cell.angle_gamma   90.00
#
_symmetry.space_group_name_H-M   'P 1'
#
loop_
_entity.id
_entity.type
_entity.pdbx_description
1 polymer ?
#
loop_
_entity_poly.entity_id
_entity_poly.type
_entity_poly.pdbx_seq_one_letter_code
_entity_poly.pdbx_strand_id
1 'polypeptide(L)'
;MILEVGLSESMAKLRRDAQMWTDPNRGGINIAMMLKIDQRHKITIEMWTWDPVSVQAQCRRTVVICVSQSGDKVTLTGVPLKIPFDLLFRRNPTGRLEKDIFLDPKCLKN
;
A
#
# COMPACT_ATOMS: atom_id res chain seq x y z
N MET A 1 -5.21 -0.38 10.15
CA MET A 1 -4.20 -0.27 9.08
C MET A 1 -3.00 0.49 9.62
N ILE A 2 -1.80 0.20 9.12
CA ILE A 2 -0.61 1.03 9.35
C ILE A 2 -0.04 1.50 8.01
N LEU A 3 0.51 2.72 7.99
CA LEU A 3 1.30 3.26 6.89
C LEU A 3 2.71 3.52 7.42
N GLU A 4 3.71 2.87 6.83
CA GLU A 4 5.10 3.07 7.17
C GLU A 4 5.84 3.67 5.99
N VAL A 5 6.60 4.74 6.25
CA VAL A 5 7.27 5.53 5.22
C VAL A 5 8.78 5.41 5.39
N GLY A 6 9.44 4.87 4.38
CA GLY A 6 10.89 4.76 4.32
C GLY A 6 11.49 5.76 3.33
N LEU A 7 12.18 6.77 3.83
CA LEU A 7 13.02 7.65 3.01
C LEU A 7 14.42 7.01 2.89
N SER A 8 14.87 6.71 1.68
CA SER A 8 16.16 6.05 1.42
C SER A 8 16.37 4.67 2.08
N GLU A 9 15.39 4.17 2.84
CA GLU A 9 15.36 2.83 3.40
C GLU A 9 15.26 1.76 2.31
N SER A 10 15.86 0.58 2.55
CA SER A 10 15.77 -0.52 1.59
C SER A 10 14.35 -1.10 1.52
N MET A 11 13.89 -1.52 0.33
CA MET A 11 12.63 -2.25 0.21
C MET A 11 12.61 -3.52 1.06
N ALA A 12 13.75 -4.18 1.22
CA ALA A 12 13.85 -5.41 2.01
C ALA A 12 13.50 -5.17 3.48
N LYS A 13 13.89 -4.02 4.06
CA LYS A 13 13.51 -3.64 5.42
C LYS A 13 12.01 -3.42 5.53
N LEU A 14 11.45 -2.53 4.70
CA LEU A 14 10.02 -2.24 4.70
C LEU A 14 9.14 -3.49 4.51
N ARG A 15 9.58 -4.44 3.68
CA ARG A 15 8.86 -5.72 3.52
C ARG A 15 8.91 -6.59 4.78
N ARG A 16 10.02 -6.62 5.52
CA ARG A 16 10.08 -7.31 6.82
C ARG A 16 9.16 -6.65 7.85
N ASP A 17 9.10 -5.33 7.84
CA ASP A 17 8.20 -4.58 8.72
C ASP A 17 6.73 -4.89 8.37
N ALA A 18 6.38 -4.89 7.08
CA ALA A 18 5.04 -5.29 6.62
C ALA A 18 4.66 -6.73 7.01
N GLN A 19 5.60 -7.67 6.88
CA GLN A 19 5.42 -9.05 7.32
C GLN A 19 5.14 -9.12 8.82
N MET A 20 5.92 -8.42 9.64
CA MET A 20 5.72 -8.35 11.09
C MET A 20 4.37 -7.75 11.46
N TRP A 21 3.98 -6.64 10.83
CA TRP A 21 2.73 -5.96 11.11
C TRP A 21 1.50 -6.79 10.77
N THR A 22 1.57 -7.57 9.68
CA THR A 22 0.42 -8.37 9.21
C THR A 22 0.31 -9.74 9.86
N ASP A 23 1.40 -10.28 10.42
CA ASP A 23 1.39 -11.55 11.14
C ASP A 23 0.40 -11.51 12.33
N PRO A 24 -0.61 -12.40 12.39
CA PRO A 24 -1.62 -12.42 13.44
C PRO A 24 -1.05 -12.66 14.84
N ASN A 25 0.11 -13.30 14.96
CA ASN A 25 0.76 -13.56 16.24
C ASN A 25 1.71 -12.43 16.68
N ARG A 26 1.85 -11.39 15.85
CA ARG A 26 2.74 -10.25 16.12
C ARG A 26 1.95 -8.95 16.06
N GLY A 27 1.91 -8.27 14.92
CA GLY A 27 1.19 -7.01 14.78
C GLY A 27 -0.32 -7.18 14.65
N GLY A 28 -0.77 -8.27 14.03
CA GLY A 28 -2.18 -8.59 13.81
C GLY A 28 -2.95 -7.51 13.06
N ILE A 29 -2.29 -6.70 12.21
CA ILE A 29 -2.91 -5.63 11.42
C ILE A 29 -3.40 -6.19 10.08
N ASN A 30 -4.64 -5.86 9.68
CA ASN A 30 -5.23 -6.41 8.45
C ASN A 30 -4.58 -5.87 7.16
N ILE A 31 -4.06 -4.64 7.21
CA ILE A 31 -3.40 -3.96 6.10
C ILE A 31 -2.16 -3.23 6.63
N ALA A 32 -0.99 -3.56 6.09
CA ALA A 32 0.23 -2.76 6.23
C ALA A 32 0.58 -2.15 4.86
N MET A 33 0.68 -0.82 4.79
CA MET A 33 1.11 -0.12 3.59
C MET A 33 2.52 0.40 3.76
N MET A 34 3.42 0.01 2.85
CA MET A 34 4.80 0.45 2.83
C MET A 34 4.97 1.49 1.73
N LEU A 35 5.48 2.66 2.06
CA LEU A 35 5.80 3.71 1.10
C LEU A 35 7.30 3.94 1.11
N LYS A 36 7.96 3.54 0.03
CA LYS A 36 9.37 3.86 -0.21
C LYS A 36 9.47 5.10 -1.08
N ILE A 37 10.26 6.06 -0.63
CA ILE A 37 10.67 7.21 -1.42
C ILE A 37 12.13 7.01 -1.82
N ASP A 38 12.37 6.85 -3.11
CA ASP A 38 13.71 6.89 -3.67
C ASP A 38 14.12 8.33 -3.94
N GLN A 39 15.39 8.63 -3.70
CA GLN A 39 16.00 9.94 -3.99
C GLN A 39 15.98 10.30 -5.49
N ARG A 40 15.63 9.35 -6.36
CA ARG A 40 15.64 9.47 -7.83
C ARG A 40 14.23 9.50 -8.42
N HIS A 41 13.34 10.30 -7.83
CA HIS A 41 12.01 10.58 -8.38
C HIS A 41 11.07 9.37 -8.52
N LYS A 42 11.25 8.34 -7.67
CA LYS A 42 10.40 7.16 -7.67
C LYS A 42 9.79 6.92 -6.29
N ILE A 43 8.49 6.72 -6.24
CA ILE A 43 7.76 6.28 -5.05
C ILE A 43 7.21 4.89 -5.33
N THR A 44 7.48 3.95 -4.43
CA THR A 44 6.87 2.62 -4.46
C THR A 44 5.94 2.48 -3.27
N ILE A 45 4.70 2.12 -3.51
CA ILE A 45 3.71 1.80 -2.49
C ILE A 45 3.40 0.32 -2.58
N GLU A 46 3.55 -0.42 -1.49
CA GLU A 46 3.13 -1.81 -1.39
C GLU A 46 2.04 -1.96 -0.33
N MET A 47 0.97 -2.69 -0.66
CA MET A 47 -0.09 -3.04 0.28
C MET A 47 0.01 -4.52 0.62
N TRP A 48 0.23 -4.80 1.90
CA TRP A 48 0.41 -6.13 2.45
C TRP A 48 -0.77 -6.54 3.32
N THR A 49 -1.16 -7.80 3.24
CA THR A 49 -2.20 -8.42 4.08
C THR A 49 -1.74 -9.82 4.50
N TRP A 50 -2.21 -10.33 5.64
CA TRP A 50 -2.07 -11.75 5.93
C TRP A 50 -2.96 -12.58 5.01
N ASP A 51 -2.42 -13.68 4.48
CA ASP A 51 -3.19 -14.67 3.75
C ASP A 51 -3.37 -15.93 4.61
N PRO A 52 -4.57 -16.23 5.11
CA PRO A 52 -4.79 -17.39 5.96
C PRO A 52 -4.62 -18.72 5.22
N VAL A 53 -4.74 -18.73 3.88
CA VAL A 53 -4.57 -19.94 3.06
C VAL A 53 -3.09 -20.32 2.96
N SER A 54 -2.23 -19.37 2.60
CA SER A 54 -0.78 -19.59 2.53
C SER A 54 -0.04 -19.41 3.86
N VAL A 55 -0.75 -19.00 4.92
CA VAL A 55 -0.23 -18.77 6.28
C VAL A 55 1.00 -17.85 6.27
N GLN A 56 0.93 -16.79 5.46
CA GLN A 56 2.00 -15.81 5.34
C GLN A 56 1.48 -14.44 4.91
N ALA A 57 2.27 -13.41 5.16
CA ALA A 57 2.03 -12.08 4.63
C ALA A 57 2.23 -12.06 3.11
N GLN A 58 1.29 -11.41 2.41
CA GLN A 58 1.29 -11.28 0.95
C GLN A 58 1.25 -9.82 0.54
N CYS A 59 2.12 -9.45 -0.40
CA CYS A 59 2.01 -8.18 -1.11
C CYS A 59 0.85 -8.29 -2.11
N ARG A 60 -0.30 -7.73 -1.77
CA ARG A 60 -1.51 -7.77 -2.62
C ARG A 60 -1.45 -6.77 -3.76
N ARG A 61 -0.72 -5.67 -3.57
CA ARG A 61 -0.62 -4.62 -4.57
C ARG A 61 0.72 -3.91 -4.47
N THR A 62 1.28 -3.58 -5.62
CA THR A 62 2.40 -2.66 -5.75
C THR A 62 2.00 -1.56 -6.72
N VAL A 63 2.11 -0.32 -6.29
CA VAL A 63 1.99 0.87 -7.13
C VAL A 63 3.35 1.53 -7.22
N VAL A 64 3.76 1.89 -8.43
CA VAL A 64 5.00 2.64 -8.65
C VAL A 64 4.66 3.95 -9.33
N ILE A 65 5.13 5.03 -8.73
CA ILE A 65 5.02 6.39 -9.23
C ILE A 65 6.42 6.83 -9.63
N CYS A 66 6.62 7.18 -10.90
CA CYS A 66 7.86 7.77 -11.37
C CYS A 66 7.59 9.19 -11.85
N VAL A 67 8.43 10.13 -11.45
CA VAL A 67 8.46 11.49 -12.00
C VAL A 67 9.66 11.58 -12.95
N SER A 68 9.46 12.19 -14.11
CA SER A 68 10.55 12.47 -15.05
C SER A 68 11.62 13.34 -14.38
N GLN A 69 12.85 13.28 -14.88
CA GLN A 69 13.94 14.13 -14.37
C GLN A 69 13.63 15.63 -14.53
N SER A 70 12.89 16.00 -15.57
CA SER A 70 12.38 17.35 -15.83
C SER A 70 11.20 17.75 -14.94
N GLY A 71 10.59 16.82 -14.20
CA GLY A 71 9.44 17.09 -13.33
C GLY A 71 8.10 17.28 -14.05
N ASP A 72 8.10 17.26 -15.38
CA ASP A 72 6.96 17.56 -16.25
C ASP A 72 6.03 16.36 -16.50
N LYS A 73 6.47 15.15 -16.19
CA LYS A 73 5.73 13.92 -16.47
C LYS A 73 5.73 12.99 -15.28
N VAL A 74 4.54 12.55 -14.89
CA VAL A 74 4.32 11.52 -13.88
C VAL A 74 3.80 10.26 -14.57
N THR A 75 4.43 9.11 -14.30
CA THR A 75 3.92 7.80 -14.72
C THR A 75 3.54 6.96 -13.51
N LEU A 76 2.43 6.25 -13.64
CA LEU A 76 1.82 5.45 -12.57
C LEU A 76 1.63 4.02 -13.09
N THR A 77 2.10 3.03 -12.34
CA THR A 77 1.88 1.61 -12.63
C THR A 77 1.22 0.92 -11.44
N GLY A 78 0.50 -0.19 -11.70
CA GLY A 78 -0.18 -0.95 -10.65
C GLY A 78 -1.47 -0.33 -10.09
N VAL A 79 -1.88 0.82 -10.64
CA VAL A 79 -3.12 1.55 -10.29
C VAL A 79 -4.39 0.85 -10.80
N PRO A 80 -5.57 1.14 -10.21
CA PRO A 80 -5.77 1.94 -9.00
C PRO A 80 -5.27 1.21 -7.75
N LEU A 81 -4.86 1.97 -6.72
CA LEU A 81 -4.69 1.38 -5.39
C LEU A 81 -6.06 1.28 -4.75
N LYS A 82 -6.52 0.05 -4.49
CA LYS A 82 -7.77 -0.23 -3.79
C LYS A 82 -7.48 -0.62 -2.34
N ILE A 83 -8.03 0.13 -1.39
CA ILE A 83 -8.02 -0.21 0.03
C ILE A 83 -9.41 -0.76 0.37
N PRO A 84 -9.55 -2.07 0.63
CA PRO A 84 -10.85 -2.67 0.94
C PRO A 84 -11.42 -2.14 2.26
N PHE A 85 -12.70 -1.77 2.26
CA PHE A 85 -13.37 -1.22 3.44
C PHE A 85 -13.34 -2.20 4.62
N ASP A 86 -13.67 -3.45 4.35
CA ASP A 86 -13.75 -4.52 5.33
C ASP A 86 -12.41 -4.79 6.02
N LEU A 87 -11.32 -4.72 5.26
CA LEU A 87 -9.98 -4.86 5.81
C LEU A 87 -9.54 -3.61 6.59
N LEU A 88 -9.95 -2.42 6.16
CA LEU A 88 -9.63 -1.17 6.84
C LEU A 88 -10.36 -1.02 8.18
N PHE A 89 -11.67 -1.28 8.18
CA PHE A 89 -12.57 -1.08 9.32
C PHE A 89 -12.88 -2.35 10.11
N ARG A 90 -12.39 -3.52 9.66
CA ARG A 90 -12.58 -4.84 10.29
C ARG A 90 -14.04 -5.28 10.44
N ARG A 91 -14.90 -4.82 9.54
CA ARG A 91 -16.31 -5.19 9.49
C ARG A 91 -16.85 -5.01 8.08
N ASN A 92 -17.93 -5.71 7.78
CA ASN A 92 -18.60 -5.50 6.50
C ASN A 92 -19.12 -4.06 6.38
N PRO A 93 -19.09 -3.48 5.16
CA PRO A 93 -19.74 -2.21 4.90
C PRO A 93 -21.26 -2.35 5.11
N THR A 94 -21.87 -1.26 5.56
CA THR A 94 -23.30 -1.14 5.85
C THR A 94 -23.89 0.00 5.02
N GLY A 95 -25.05 -0.26 4.41
CA GLY A 95 -25.68 0.70 3.51
C GLY A 95 -24.87 0.95 2.24
N ARG A 96 -25.16 2.07 1.57
CA ARG A 96 -24.60 2.40 0.24
C ARG A 96 -23.43 3.38 0.27
N LEU A 97 -23.10 3.95 1.42
CA LEU A 97 -22.07 4.99 1.54
C LEU A 97 -20.71 4.42 1.92
N GLU A 98 -20.69 3.28 2.62
CA GLU A 98 -19.47 2.59 3.00
C GLU A 98 -18.94 1.76 1.84
N LYS A 99 -17.77 2.13 1.32
CA LYS A 99 -17.16 1.52 0.12
C LYS A 99 -15.65 1.48 0.26
N ASP A 100 -15.03 0.66 -0.58
CA ASP A 100 -13.58 0.64 -0.78
C ASP A 100 -13.06 2.03 -1.17
N ILE A 101 -11.86 2.37 -0.71
CA ILE A 101 -11.16 3.60 -1.10
C ILE A 101 -10.32 3.29 -2.34
N PHE A 102 -10.47 4.10 -3.39
CA PHE A 102 -9.70 4.00 -4.61
C PHE A 102 -8.82 5.23 -4.78
N LEU A 103 -7.51 5.03 -4.90
CA LEU A 103 -6.59 6.07 -5.36
C LEU A 103 -6.36 5.86 -6.86
N ASP A 104 -7.04 6.69 -7.65
CA ASP A 104 -6.96 6.72 -9.11
C ASP A 104 -5.96 7.80 -9.55
N PRO A 105 -5.16 7.57 -10.62
CA PRO A 105 -4.38 8.61 -11.30
C PRO A 105 -5.11 9.94 -11.51
N LYS A 106 -6.42 9.92 -11.76
CA LYS A 106 -7.24 11.13 -11.95
C LYS A 106 -7.29 12.01 -10.70
N CYS A 107 -7.13 11.45 -9.51
CA CYS A 107 -7.06 12.19 -8.25
C CYS A 107 -5.73 12.92 -8.05
N LEU A 108 -4.72 12.67 -8.90
CA LEU A 108 -3.39 13.27 -8.84
C LEU A 108 -3.20 14.40 -9.87
N LYS A 109 -4.26 14.79 -10.57
CA LYS A 109 -4.27 15.97 -11.44
C LYS A 109 -4.80 17.16 -10.65
N ASN A 110 -3.92 18.12 -10.36
CA ASN A 110 -4.32 19.46 -9.90
C ASN A 110 -4.96 20.24 -11.04
#